data_AF-A0A2W6AI47-F1
#
_entry.id   AF-A0A2W6AI47-F1
#
_cell.length_a   1.000
_cell.length_b   1.000
_cell.length_c   1.000
_cell.angle_alpha   90.00
_cell.angle_beta   90.00
_cell.angle_gamma   90.00
#
_symmetry.space_group_name_H-M   'P 1'
#
loop_
_entity.id
_entity.type
_entity.pdbx_description
1 polymer ?
#
loop_
_entity_poly.entity_id
_entity_poly.type
_entity_poly.pdbx_seq_one_letter_code
_entity_poly.pdbx_strand_id
1 'polypeptide(L)'
;MTKSLAHTFAEYTCALRFEDLSRETVHEVKRRLIDSIGCALGAWNEEPCVIARKVASDFSAKDGATIIGTHHQAPPDWAAFATGCCIRYFDYNDTYLSKEPAHPSD
;
A
#
# COMPACT_ATOMS: atom_id res chain seq x y z
N MET A 1 -23.18 28.12 -5.08
CA MET A 1 -22.40 27.64 -3.92
C MET A 1 -20.97 27.41 -4.37
N THR A 2 -19.99 27.86 -3.59
CA THR A 2 -18.57 27.53 -3.81
C THR A 2 -18.36 26.05 -3.54
N LYS A 3 -17.60 25.39 -4.42
CA LYS A 3 -17.25 23.97 -4.27
C LYS A 3 -16.39 23.77 -3.01
N SER A 4 -16.69 22.76 -2.20
CA SER A 4 -15.83 22.41 -1.07
C SER A 4 -14.53 21.74 -1.55
N LEU A 5 -13.46 21.83 -0.75
CA LEU A 5 -12.20 21.13 -1.06
C LEU A 5 -12.40 19.62 -1.21
N ALA A 6 -13.27 19.01 -0.40
CA ALA A 6 -13.61 17.60 -0.51
C ALA A 6 -14.20 17.26 -1.88
N HIS A 7 -15.11 18.10 -2.40
CA HIS A 7 -15.64 17.91 -3.75
C HIS A 7 -14.57 18.11 -4.83
N THR A 8 -13.64 19.06 -4.65
CA THR A 8 -12.51 19.24 -5.57
C THR A 8 -11.63 17.99 -5.63
N PHE A 9 -11.27 17.41 -4.47
CA PHE A 9 -10.45 16.20 -4.43
C PHE A 9 -11.18 14.98 -5.00
N ALA A 10 -12.45 14.80 -4.67
CA ALA A 10 -13.24 13.69 -5.20
C ALA A 10 -13.31 13.74 -6.74
N GLU A 11 -13.56 14.92 -7.31
CA GLU A 11 -13.60 15.07 -8.77
C GLU A 11 -12.24 14.85 -9.41
N TYR A 12 -11.16 15.37 -8.82
CA TYR A 12 -9.81 15.11 -9.32
C TYR A 12 -9.52 13.60 -9.35
N THR A 13 -9.76 12.89 -8.25
CA THR A 13 -9.51 11.44 -8.14
C THR A 13 -10.38 10.64 -9.12
N CYS A 14 -11.64 11.01 -9.31
CA CYS A 14 -12.54 10.32 -10.25
C CYS A 14 -12.22 10.63 -11.72
N ALA A 15 -11.65 11.78 -12.03
CA ALA A 15 -11.36 12.21 -13.40
C ALA A 15 -9.95 11.79 -13.88
N LEU A 16 -9.00 11.58 -12.96
CA LEU A 16 -7.61 11.26 -13.29
C LEU A 16 -7.49 9.95 -14.07
N ARG A 17 -6.79 9.98 -15.20
CA ARG A 17 -6.48 8.82 -16.03
C ARG A 17 -4.98 8.57 -16.07
N PHE A 18 -4.59 7.36 -16.44
CA PHE A 18 -3.18 7.01 -16.61
C PHE A 18 -2.47 7.90 -17.64
N GLU A 19 -3.18 8.30 -18.71
CA GLU A 19 -2.64 9.17 -19.75
C GLU A 19 -2.35 10.60 -19.28
N ASP A 20 -2.94 11.02 -18.16
CA ASP A 20 -2.69 12.33 -17.55
C ASP A 20 -1.39 12.37 -16.74
N LEU A 21 -0.80 11.21 -16.46
CA LEU A 21 0.42 11.09 -15.66
C LEU A 21 1.67 11.37 -16.49
N SER A 22 2.59 12.17 -15.94
CA SER A 22 3.89 12.37 -16.57
C SER A 22 4.71 11.07 -16.57
N ARG A 23 5.64 10.95 -17.52
CA ARG A 23 6.53 9.79 -17.60
C ARG A 23 7.41 9.66 -16.36
N GLU A 24 7.80 10.79 -15.80
CA GLU A 24 8.57 10.92 -14.58
C GLU A 24 7.76 10.38 -13.40
N THR A 25 6.51 10.81 -13.22
CA THR A 25 5.63 10.28 -12.15
C THR A 25 5.46 8.76 -12.25
N VAL A 26 5.18 8.24 -13.45
CA VAL A 26 5.05 6.79 -13.66
C VAL A 26 6.36 6.06 -13.32
N HIS A 27 7.51 6.64 -13.67
CA HIS A 27 8.81 6.07 -13.32
C HIS A 27 9.04 6.06 -11.80
N GLU A 28 8.73 7.16 -11.11
CA GLU A 28 8.87 7.29 -9.66
C GLU A 28 8.00 6.28 -8.90
N VAL A 29 6.73 6.13 -9.29
CA VAL A 29 5.78 5.19 -8.69
C VAL A 29 6.26 3.74 -8.83
N LYS A 30 6.79 3.37 -10.01
CA LYS A 30 7.36 2.02 -10.20
C LYS A 30 8.51 1.73 -9.22
N ARG A 31 9.38 2.72 -8.97
CA ARG A 31 10.47 2.56 -7.99
C ARG A 31 9.92 2.38 -6.57
N ARG A 32 8.87 3.11 -6.17
CA ARG A 32 8.27 2.95 -4.84
C ARG A 32 7.61 1.59 -4.68
N LEU A 33 6.92 1.10 -5.71
CA LEU A 33 6.34 -0.24 -5.69
C LEU A 33 7.42 -1.32 -5.47
N ILE A 34 8.55 -1.23 -6.17
CA ILE A 34 9.67 -2.17 -6.02
C ILE A 34 10.29 -2.06 -4.62
N ASP A 35 10.45 -0.84 -4.10
CA ASP A 35 10.97 -0.56 -2.77
C ASP A 35 10.07 -1.14 -1.66
N SER A 36 8.76 -0.91 -1.70
CA SER A 36 7.79 -1.48 -0.76
C SER A 36 7.80 -3.00 -0.79
N ILE A 37 7.87 -3.63 -1.97
CA ILE A 37 8.00 -5.09 -2.09
C ILE A 37 9.32 -5.56 -1.45
N GLY A 38 10.42 -4.85 -1.67
CA GLY A 38 11.71 -5.13 -1.04
C GLY A 38 11.64 -5.09 0.49
N CYS A 39 11.03 -4.04 1.05
CA CYS A 39 10.81 -3.90 2.49
C CYS A 39 9.97 -5.06 3.06
N ALA A 40 8.84 -5.37 2.39
CA ALA A 40 7.96 -6.45 2.81
C ALA A 40 8.65 -7.83 2.81
N LEU A 41 9.47 -8.10 1.80
CA LEU A 41 10.25 -9.33 1.73
C LEU A 41 11.35 -9.38 2.81
N GLY A 42 12.00 -8.25 3.08
CA GLY A 42 13.00 -8.14 4.14
C GLY A 42 12.42 -8.44 5.52
N ALA A 43 11.22 -7.90 5.82
CA ALA A 43 10.54 -8.09 7.10
C ALA A 43 9.73 -9.40 7.20
N TRP A 44 9.74 -10.24 6.16
CA TRP A 44 8.83 -11.37 6.04
C TRP A 44 8.82 -12.30 7.26
N ASN A 45 9.98 -12.63 7.83
CA ASN A 45 10.09 -13.56 8.95
C ASN A 45 10.01 -12.90 10.33
N GLU A 46 9.81 -11.60 10.39
CA GLU A 46 9.76 -10.85 11.64
C GLU A 46 8.49 -11.18 12.43
N GLU A 47 8.62 -11.27 13.75
CA GLU A 47 7.54 -11.78 14.61
C GLU A 47 6.21 -11.02 14.41
N PRO A 48 6.17 -9.67 14.40
CA PRO A 48 4.92 -8.94 14.16
C PRO A 48 4.33 -9.19 12.77
N CYS A 49 5.18 -9.36 11.76
CA CYS A 49 4.76 -9.67 10.39
C CYS A 49 4.14 -11.08 10.29
N VAL A 50 4.74 -12.06 10.97
CA VAL A 50 4.20 -13.42 11.08
C VAL A 50 2.85 -13.41 11.80
N ILE A 51 2.72 -12.67 12.90
CA ILE A 51 1.46 -12.53 13.63
C ILE A 51 0.39 -11.90 12.75
N ALA A 52 0.70 -10.78 12.07
CA ALA A 52 -0.24 -10.09 11.19
C ALA A 52 -0.76 -11.02 10.07
N ARG A 53 0.13 -11.78 9.43
CA ARG A 53 -0.25 -12.77 8.42
C ARG A 53 -1.10 -13.89 8.99
N LYS A 54 -0.78 -14.39 10.19
CA LYS A 54 -1.56 -15.44 10.85
C LYS A 54 -2.99 -14.97 11.10
N VAL A 55 -3.16 -13.78 11.68
CA VAL A 55 -4.50 -13.19 11.92
C VAL A 55 -5.24 -12.95 10.60
N ALA A 56 -4.58 -12.40 9.58
CA ALA A 56 -5.20 -12.21 8.27
C ALA A 56 -5.62 -13.53 7.61
N SER A 57 -4.89 -14.62 7.86
CA SER A 57 -5.19 -15.96 7.33
C SER A 57 -6.42 -16.62 7.97
N ASP A 58 -6.88 -16.13 9.12
CA ASP A 58 -8.13 -16.59 9.75
C ASP A 58 -9.38 -16.16 8.94
N PHE A 59 -9.22 -15.20 8.02
CA PHE A 59 -10.28 -14.69 7.16
C PHE A 59 -10.06 -15.15 5.71
N SER A 60 -11.12 -15.66 5.08
CA SER A 60 -11.09 -16.12 3.68
C SER A 60 -12.14 -15.41 2.85
N ALA A 61 -11.80 -15.04 1.63
CA ALA A 61 -12.73 -14.49 0.65
C ALA A 61 -12.56 -15.19 -0.70
N LYS A 62 -13.67 -15.57 -1.33
CA LYS A 62 -13.65 -16.26 -2.64
C LYS A 62 -13.05 -15.36 -3.74
N ASP A 63 -13.45 -14.09 -3.74
CA ASP A 63 -12.96 -13.06 -4.65
C ASP A 63 -12.11 -12.05 -3.86
N GLY A 64 -11.13 -12.59 -3.14
CA GLY A 64 -10.25 -11.85 -2.23
C GLY A 64 -8.99 -11.29 -2.88
N ALA A 65 -8.06 -10.88 -2.02
CA ALA A 65 -6.69 -10.55 -2.40
C ALA A 65 -5.71 -11.54 -1.76
N THR A 66 -4.63 -11.84 -2.51
CA THR A 66 -3.57 -12.72 -2.03
C THR A 66 -2.78 -12.03 -0.92
N ILE A 67 -2.59 -12.70 0.23
CA ILE A 67 -1.55 -12.28 1.17
C ILE A 67 -0.20 -12.52 0.50
N ILE A 68 0.57 -11.45 0.25
CA ILE A 68 1.88 -11.51 -0.43
C ILE A 68 2.71 -12.65 0.14
N GLY A 69 3.44 -13.40 -0.69
CA GLY A 69 4.29 -14.51 -0.25
C GLY A 69 3.54 -15.81 0.10
N THR A 70 2.21 -15.86 -0.09
CA THR A 70 1.38 -17.07 0.15
C THR A 70 0.45 -17.35 -1.04
N HIS A 71 -0.36 -18.41 -0.93
CA HIS A 71 -1.48 -18.69 -1.85
C HIS A 71 -2.86 -18.37 -1.24
N HIS A 72 -2.91 -17.83 -0.02
CA HIS A 72 -4.15 -17.60 0.71
C HIS A 72 -4.89 -16.36 0.19
N GLN A 73 -6.21 -16.50 -0.03
CA GLN A 73 -7.10 -15.41 -0.43
C GLN A 73 -7.85 -14.86 0.79
N ALA A 74 -7.47 -13.66 1.24
CA ALA A 74 -8.14 -12.97 2.34
C ALA A 74 -9.03 -11.84 1.80
N PRO A 75 -9.97 -11.31 2.60
CA PRO A 75 -10.57 -10.01 2.32
C PRO A 75 -9.49 -8.94 2.03
N PRO A 76 -9.70 -8.02 1.06
CA PRO A 76 -8.65 -7.09 0.63
C PRO A 76 -8.05 -6.23 1.73
N ASP A 77 -8.85 -5.84 2.72
CA ASP A 77 -8.42 -5.10 3.91
C ASP A 77 -7.46 -5.92 4.79
N TRP A 78 -7.74 -7.22 4.99
CA TRP A 78 -6.84 -8.12 5.71
C TRP A 78 -5.55 -8.41 4.96
N ALA A 79 -5.61 -8.58 3.64
CA ALA A 79 -4.43 -8.76 2.81
C ALA A 79 -3.55 -7.49 2.80
N ALA A 80 -4.17 -6.31 2.74
CA ALA A 80 -3.49 -5.02 2.84
C ALA A 80 -2.85 -4.83 4.23
N PHE A 81 -3.58 -5.14 5.32
CA PHE A 81 -3.04 -5.05 6.67
C PHE A 81 -1.78 -5.92 6.87
N ALA A 82 -1.85 -7.20 6.49
CA ALA A 82 -0.71 -8.10 6.62
C ALA A 82 0.50 -7.67 5.78
N THR A 83 0.24 -7.13 4.58
CA THR A 83 1.27 -6.63 3.66
C THR A 83 1.89 -5.33 4.17
N GLY A 84 1.07 -4.34 4.54
CA GLY A 84 1.52 -3.03 5.04
C GLY A 84 2.31 -3.16 6.34
N CYS A 85 1.94 -4.10 7.22
CA CYS A 85 2.74 -4.45 8.40
C CYS A 85 4.19 -4.83 8.01
N CYS A 86 4.37 -5.62 6.95
CA CYS A 86 5.69 -6.00 6.47
C CYS A 86 6.43 -4.81 5.81
N ILE A 87 5.75 -4.00 5.01
CA ILE A 87 6.35 -2.81 4.37
C ILE A 87 6.92 -1.87 5.43
N ARG A 88 6.15 -1.64 6.50
CA ARG A 88 6.46 -0.64 7.52
C ARG A 88 7.46 -1.10 8.59
N TYR A 89 7.59 -2.40 8.80
CA TYR A 89 8.18 -2.95 10.03
C TYR A 89 9.57 -2.40 10.39
N PHE A 90 10.47 -2.32 9.42
CA PHE A 90 11.83 -1.82 9.64
C PHE A 90 11.99 -0.31 9.53
N ASP A 91 10.93 0.42 9.18
CA ASP A 91 11.00 1.87 8.90
C ASP A 91 12.02 2.19 7.77
N TYR A 92 12.14 1.28 6.79
CA TYR A 92 13.06 1.38 5.64
C TYR A 92 12.38 1.87 4.37
N ASN A 93 11.06 1.94 4.37
CA ASN A 93 10.27 2.33 3.23
C ASN A 93 10.37 3.83 2.94
N ASP A 94 9.87 4.23 1.78
CA ASP A 94 9.98 5.59 1.27
C ASP A 94 9.60 6.70 2.25
N THR A 95 10.34 7.81 2.21
CA THR A 95 10.06 9.00 3.03
C THR A 95 9.67 10.18 2.14
N TYR A 96 8.51 10.77 2.41
CA TYR A 96 8.09 12.05 1.84
C TYR A 96 8.21 13.14 2.91
N LEU A 97 9.07 14.12 2.65
CA LEU A 97 9.29 15.27 3.53
C LEU A 97 8.57 16.49 2.96
N SER A 98 7.48 16.90 3.61
CA SER A 98 6.76 18.12 3.30
C SER A 98 6.54 18.92 4.60
N LYS A 99 5.30 19.33 4.91
CA LYS A 99 4.98 19.97 6.19
C LYS A 99 5.17 19.03 7.37
N GLU A 100 4.93 17.73 7.17
CA GLU A 100 5.18 16.65 8.12
C GLU A 100 5.86 15.49 7.36
N PRO A 101 6.75 14.73 8.02
CA PRO A 101 7.31 13.51 7.44
C PRO A 101 6.25 12.43 7.34
N ALA A 102 6.18 11.75 6.20
CA ALA A 102 5.23 10.67 5.95
C ALA A 102 5.84 9.54 5.11
N HIS A 103 5.18 8.40 5.16
CA HIS A 103 5.51 7.17 4.43
C HIS A 103 4.34 6.81 3.50
N PRO A 104 4.25 7.43 2.31
CA PRO A 104 3.04 7.37 1.50
C PRO A 104 2.82 6.03 0.77
N SER A 105 3.83 5.17 0.74
CA SER A 105 3.74 3.83 0.14
C SER A 105 3.53 2.69 1.15
N ASP A 106 3.23 3.04 2.42
CA ASP A 106 2.64 2.12 3.41
C ASP A 106 1.33 1.51 2.87
#